data_AF-A0A8S3JYJ1-F1
#
_entry.id   AF-A0A8S3JYJ1-F1
#
_cell.length_a   1.000
_cell.length_b   1.000
_cell.length_c   1.000
_cell.angle_alpha   90.00
_cell.angle_beta   90.00
_cell.angle_gamma   90.00
#
_symmetry.space_group_name_H-M   'P 1'
#
loop_
_entity.id
_entity.type
_entity.pdbx_description
1 polymer ?
#
loop_
_entity_poly.entity_id
_entity_poly.type
_entity_poly.pdbx_seq_one_letter_code
_entity_poly.pdbx_strand_id
1 'polypeptide(L)'
;MVQCTLCQFIEENDSSPICESLRNRGSPDGNPPEIDEKDLPRCTKCKSLVRPHIVWFGEHIWDDVLEKIQKEIQLCDLFIVIGTSSVV
;
A
#
# COMPACT_ATOMS: atom_id res chain seq x y z
N MET A 1 -3.69 -3.51 4.24
CA MET A 1 -4.75 -2.59 3.75
C MET A 1 -4.71 -2.49 2.23
N VAL A 2 -5.88 -2.34 1.61
CA VAL A 2 -6.05 -2.07 0.17
C VAL A 2 -6.93 -0.84 -0.03
N GLN A 3 -6.72 -0.13 -1.13
CA GLN A 3 -7.48 1.06 -1.51
C GLN A 3 -8.10 0.85 -2.89
N CYS A 4 -9.41 1.10 -2.99
CA CYS A 4 -10.11 1.07 -4.26
C CYS A 4 -9.65 2.21 -5.17
N THR A 5 -9.32 1.88 -6.42
CA THR A 5 -8.87 2.87 -7.41
C THR A 5 -10.00 3.79 -7.91
N LEU A 6 -11.26 3.42 -7.68
CA LEU A 6 -12.43 4.19 -8.09
C LEU A 6 -13.06 4.97 -6.93
N CYS A 7 -13.60 4.29 -5.92
CA CYS A 7 -14.34 4.94 -4.83
C CYS A 7 -13.48 5.35 -3.64
N GLN A 8 -12.17 5.10 -3.68
CA GLN A 8 -11.21 5.43 -2.61
C GLN A 8 -11.50 4.76 -1.26
N PHE A 9 -12.40 3.77 -1.21
CA PHE A 9 -12.64 2.98 -0.01
C PHE A 9 -11.39 2.19 0.37
N ILE A 10 -10.98 2.33 1.63
CA ILE A 10 -9.82 1.66 2.22
C ILE A 10 -10.34 0.58 3.19
N GLU A 11 -9.76 -0.60 3.10
CA GLU A 11 -10.06 -1.71 4.00
C GLU A 11 -8.81 -2.50 4.39
N GLU A 12 -8.81 -3.04 5.60
CA GLU A 12 -7.84 -4.03 6.03
C GLU A 12 -8.07 -5.36 5.32
N ASN A 13 -6.98 -6.02 4.95
CA ASN A 13 -7.05 -7.33 4.30
C ASN A 13 -5.75 -8.07 4.60
N ASP A 14 -5.86 -9.10 5.44
CA ASP A 14 -4.77 -9.99 5.85
C ASP A 14 -4.96 -11.41 5.27
N SER A 15 -5.74 -11.54 4.20
CA SER A 15 -6.01 -12.83 3.56
C SER A 15 -4.77 -13.36 2.87
N SER A 16 -4.55 -14.67 2.98
CA SER A 16 -3.44 -15.38 2.33
C SER A 16 -3.97 -16.57 1.53
N PRO A 17 -3.97 -16.50 0.18
CA PRO A 17 -3.63 -15.35 -0.65
C PRO A 17 -4.74 -14.27 -0.63
N ILE A 18 -4.41 -13.04 -1.05
CA ILE A 18 -5.40 -11.93 -1.12
C ILE A 18 -6.54 -12.19 -2.12
N CYS A 19 -6.26 -12.99 -3.15
CA CYS A 19 -7.24 -13.53 -4.08
C CYS A 19 -6.71 -14.84 -4.69
N GLU A 20 -7.60 -15.69 -5.18
CA GLU A 20 -7.24 -17.03 -5.66
C GLU A 20 -6.29 -17.02 -6.86
N SER A 21 -6.39 -16.04 -7.75
CA SER A 21 -5.52 -15.92 -8.93
C SER A 21 -4.05 -15.74 -8.55
N LEU A 22 -3.76 -15.23 -7.35
CA LEU A 22 -2.41 -15.02 -6.80
C LEU A 22 -1.90 -16.21 -5.97
N ARG A 23 -2.66 -17.29 -5.83
CA ARG A 23 -2.22 -18.49 -5.09
C ARG A 23 -0.95 -19.06 -5.72
N ASN A 24 0.06 -19.33 -4.88
CA ASN A 24 1.37 -19.87 -5.29
C ASN A 24 2.08 -19.04 -6.37
N ARG A 25 1.82 -17.73 -6.43
CA ARG A 25 2.52 -16.77 -7.31
C ARG A 25 3.34 -15.78 -6.49
N GLY A 26 4.19 -14.99 -7.18
CA GLY A 26 5.07 -14.01 -6.55
C GLY A 26 6.40 -14.58 -6.06
N SER A 27 6.89 -15.66 -6.68
CA SER A 27 8.24 -16.15 -6.43
C SER A 27 9.26 -15.04 -6.73
N PRO A 28 10.23 -14.74 -5.83
CA PRO A 28 11.23 -13.70 -6.05
C PRO A 28 12.10 -13.93 -7.30
N ASP A 29 12.34 -15.21 -7.62
CA ASP A 29 13.13 -15.64 -8.77
C ASP A 29 12.25 -16.05 -9.97
N GLY A 30 10.93 -15.88 -9.86
CA GLY A 30 9.96 -16.29 -10.86
C GLY A 30 9.71 -15.22 -11.92
N ASN A 31 9.22 -15.66 -13.08
CA ASN A 31 8.69 -14.72 -14.08
C ASN A 31 7.39 -14.08 -13.58
N PRO A 32 7.14 -12.80 -13.94
CA PRO A 32 5.87 -12.16 -13.66
C PRO A 32 4.70 -12.99 -14.20
N PRO A 33 3.67 -13.25 -13.39
CA PRO A 33 2.52 -14.00 -13.84
C PRO A 33 1.66 -13.16 -14.79
N GLU A 34 1.24 -13.75 -15.91
CA GLU A 34 0.15 -13.19 -16.72
C GLU A 34 -1.18 -13.54 -16.04
N ILE A 35 -1.89 -12.50 -15.57
CA ILE A 35 -3.20 -12.60 -14.91
C ILE A 35 -4.09 -11.53 -15.52
N ASP A 36 -5.27 -11.91 -15.98
CA ASP A 36 -6.26 -10.94 -16.45
C ASP A 36 -6.65 -10.01 -15.29
N GLU A 37 -6.78 -8.70 -15.56
CA GLU A 37 -7.12 -7.74 -14.52
C GLU A 37 -8.40 -8.14 -13.77
N LYS A 38 -9.41 -8.70 -14.47
CA LYS A 38 -10.68 -9.19 -13.89
C LYS A 38 -10.49 -10.14 -12.70
N ASP A 39 -9.39 -10.90 -12.69
CA ASP A 39 -9.07 -11.90 -11.68
C ASP A 39 -8.20 -11.34 -10.54
N LEU A 40 -7.81 -10.07 -10.58
CA LEU A 40 -7.10 -9.37 -9.50
C LEU A 40 -8.04 -8.96 -8.35
N PRO A 41 -7.51 -8.59 -7.17
CA PRO A 41 -8.32 -8.19 -6.02
C PRO A 41 -9.31 -7.06 -6.36
N ARG A 42 -10.56 -7.23 -5.90
CA ARG A 42 -11.68 -6.30 -6.18
C ARG A 42 -12.23 -5.69 -4.91
N CYS A 43 -12.67 -4.44 -5.00
CA CYS A 43 -13.23 -3.69 -3.89
C CYS A 43 -14.51 -4.34 -3.37
N THR A 44 -14.64 -4.48 -2.04
CA THR A 44 -15.84 -5.06 -1.43
C THR A 44 -17.11 -4.21 -1.64
N LYS A 45 -16.96 -2.91 -1.89
CA LYS A 45 -18.07 -1.95 -2.07
C LYS A 45 -18.53 -1.80 -3.52
N CYS A 46 -17.60 -1.59 -4.46
CA CYS A 46 -17.95 -1.24 -5.85
C CYS A 46 -17.37 -2.19 -6.90
N LYS A 47 -16.70 -3.27 -6.49
CA LYS A 47 -16.11 -4.30 -7.37
C LYS A 47 -15.03 -3.81 -8.35
N SER A 48 -14.61 -2.55 -8.26
CA SER A 48 -13.48 -2.01 -9.02
C SER A 48 -12.15 -2.58 -8.52
N LEU A 49 -11.08 -2.40 -9.30
CA LEU A 49 -9.74 -2.81 -8.93
C LEU A 49 -9.31 -2.14 -7.61
N VAL A 50 -8.61 -2.88 -6.75
CA VAL A 50 -7.91 -2.31 -5.60
C VAL A 50 -6.41 -2.33 -5.81
N ARG A 51 -5.73 -1.37 -5.21
CA ARG A 51 -4.27 -1.32 -5.09
C ARG A 51 -3.86 -1.50 -3.63
N PRO A 52 -2.61 -1.88 -3.34
CA PRO A 52 -2.06 -1.75 -2.00
C PRO A 52 -2.19 -0.30 -1.53
N HIS A 53 -2.65 -0.10 -0.29
CA HIS A 53 -2.76 1.22 0.30
C HIS A 53 -1.39 1.65 0.87
N ILE A 54 -0.50 2.04 -0.03
CA ILE A 54 0.87 2.53 0.23
C ILE A 54 1.15 3.72 -0.70
N VAL A 55 2.09 4.59 -0.30
CA VAL A 55 2.57 5.68 -1.16
C VAL A 55 3.60 5.13 -2.16
N TRP A 56 3.35 5.29 -3.46
CA TRP A 56 4.32 4.94 -4.49
C TRP A 56 5.30 6.09 -4.77
N PHE A 57 6.43 5.76 -5.40
CA PHE A 57 7.34 6.79 -5.91
C PHE A 57 6.61 7.72 -6.88
N GLY A 58 6.73 9.02 -6.65
CA GLY A 58 6.05 10.06 -7.42
C GLY A 58 4.65 10.42 -6.90
N GLU A 59 4.13 9.72 -5.90
CA GLU A 59 2.88 10.11 -5.23
C GLU A 59 3.16 11.02 -4.02
N HIS A 60 2.21 11.92 -3.76
CA HIS A 60 2.25 12.76 -2.58
C HIS A 60 1.83 11.98 -1.33
N ILE A 61 2.56 12.21 -0.23
CA ILE A 61 2.12 11.79 1.11
C ILE A 61 0.90 12.64 1.48
N TRP A 62 -0.06 12.05 2.20
CA TRP A 62 -1.25 12.77 2.67
C TRP A 62 -0.88 13.98 3.55
N ASP A 63 -1.50 15.12 3.26
CA ASP A 63 -1.19 16.39 3.93
C ASP A 63 -1.39 16.32 5.45
N ASP A 64 -2.44 15.63 5.91
CA ASP A 64 -2.73 15.48 7.33
C ASP A 64 -1.64 14.68 8.07
N VAL A 65 -0.97 13.76 7.39
CA VAL A 65 0.17 13.00 7.93
C VAL A 65 1.40 13.90 8.01
N LEU A 66 1.67 14.70 6.97
CA LEU A 66 2.79 15.64 6.95
C LEU A 66 2.67 16.71 8.04
N GLU A 67 1.48 17.27 8.22
CA GLU A 67 1.19 18.25 9.28
C GLU A 67 1.43 17.66 10.68
N LYS A 68 0.97 16.42 10.92
CA LYS A 68 1.23 15.71 12.18
C LYS A 68 2.72 15.53 12.42
N ILE A 69 3.46 15.04 11.42
CA ILE A 69 4.92 14.83 11.52
C ILE A 69 5.63 16.14 11.84
N GLN A 70 5.29 17.23 11.15
CA GLN A 70 5.90 18.53 11.38
C GLN A 70 5.72 19.01 12.82
N LYS A 71 4.52 18.82 13.38
CA LYS A 71 4.23 19.16 14.77
C LYS A 71 5.07 18.33 15.76
N GLU A 72 5.12 17.01 15.57
CA GLU A 72 5.88 16.13 16.46
C GLU A 72 7.38 16.40 16.42
N ILE A 73 7.94 16.67 15.22
CA ILE A 73 9.35 17.04 15.07
C ILE A 73 9.68 18.34 15.81
N GLN A 74 8.79 19.33 15.80
CA GLN A 74 9.02 20.60 16.50
C GLN A 74 9.05 20.48 18.02
N LEU A 75 8.38 19.47 18.58
CA LEU A 75 8.30 19.23 20.02
C LEU A 75 9.33 18.20 20.51
N CYS A 76 9.99 17.50 19.59
CA CYS A 76 10.92 16.42 19.88
C CYS A 76 12.20 16.94 20.55
N ASP A 77 12.58 16.32 21.67
CA ASP A 77 13.83 16.58 22.40
C ASP A 77 14.94 15.55 22.08
N LEU A 78 14.57 14.37 21.56
CA LEU A 78 15.45 13.31 21.10
C LEU A 78 14.86 12.57 19.90
N PHE A 79 15.54 12.62 18.76
CA PHE A 79 15.16 11.89 17.54
C PHE A 79 16.15 10.75 17.26
N ILE A 80 15.67 9.51 17.20
CA ILE A 80 16.50 8.33 16.91
C ILE A 80 16.10 7.74 15.55
N VAL A 81 17.06 7.62 14.64
CA VAL A 81 16.87 7.06 13.30
C VAL A 81 17.49 5.66 13.25
N ILE A 82 16.68 4.62 13.01
CA ILE A 82 17.13 3.21 13.05
C ILE A 82 16.79 2.52 11.73
N GLY A 83 17.79 1.91 11.08
CA GLY A 83 17.58 0.97 9.99
C GLY A 83 17.06 1.55 8.67
N THR A 84 17.22 2.86 8.43
CA THR A 84 17.00 3.49 7.12
C THR A 84 18.33 3.90 6.47
N SER A 85 18.36 3.91 5.14
CA SER A 85 19.50 4.41 4.36
C SER A 85 19.57 5.94 4.31
N SER A 86 18.50 6.63 4.74
CA SER A 86 18.31 8.08 4.59
C SER A 86 18.35 8.58 3.14
N VAL A 87 18.19 7.68 2.15
CA VAL A 87 18.01 8.04 0.74
C VAL A 87 16.54 8.37 0.45
N VAL A 88 15.63 7.60 1.04
CA VAL A 88 14.17 7.76 1.01
C VAL A 88 13.56 7.38 2.36
#